data_AF-A0A382JLZ4-F1
#
_entry.id   AF-A0A382JLZ4-F1
#
_cell.length_a   1.000
_cell.length_b   1.000
_cell.length_c   1.000
_cell.angle_alpha   90.00
_cell.angle_beta   90.00
_cell.angle_gamma   90.00
#
_symmetry.space_group_name_H-M   'P 1'
#
loop_
_entity.id
_entity.type
_entity.pdbx_description
1 polymer ?
#
loop_
_entity_poly.entity_id
_entity_poly.type
_entity_poly.pdbx_seq_one_letter_code
_entity_poly.pdbx_strand_id
1 'polypeptide(L)'
;MINIPVLRWGKSYDSLETEEVIHHRTGEVLAKVGQANPGLLARDMRKAARAREVLREIPIKDLVEMMKKAGDLYLNETLPLGDGQQTPDDFARQQSASTGLPEHMCKFNMEKNHFVLNHMDQILDALTRGLDIDILQRGFGVEERGVPVSYQAQSPVLGMVLPSNSPGVHTLWMPVIPM
;
A
#
# COMPACT_ATOMS: atom_id res chain seq x y z
N MET A 1 -17.11 -6.69 16.99
CA MET A 1 -17.23 -6.51 15.52
C MET A 1 -16.58 -5.19 15.20
N ILE A 2 -15.53 -5.21 14.38
CA ILE A 2 -14.71 -4.02 14.07
C ILE A 2 -15.31 -3.28 12.87
N ASN A 3 -15.34 -1.94 12.92
CA ASN A 3 -15.81 -1.11 11.82
C ASN A 3 -14.60 -0.48 11.12
N ILE A 4 -14.35 -0.90 9.88
CA ILE A 4 -13.24 -0.44 9.06
C ILE A 4 -13.76 0.67 8.11
N PRO A 5 -13.40 1.94 8.33
CA PRO A 5 -13.87 3.03 7.48
C PRO A 5 -13.12 3.07 6.16
N VAL A 6 -13.67 3.79 5.18
CA VAL A 6 -12.88 4.21 4.02
C VAL A 6 -11.87 5.26 4.47
N LEU A 7 -10.61 5.14 4.02
CA LEU A 7 -9.62 6.21 4.17
C LEU A 7 -9.64 7.12 2.94
N ARG A 8 -9.87 8.41 3.16
CA ARG A 8 -9.90 9.44 2.11
C ARG A 8 -8.93 10.54 2.50
N TRP A 9 -7.87 10.74 1.72
CA TRP A 9 -6.83 11.73 2.01
C TRP A 9 -6.20 11.55 3.40
N GLY A 10 -5.95 10.30 3.80
CA GLY A 10 -5.37 9.96 5.11
C GLY A 10 -6.31 10.14 6.30
N LYS A 11 -7.62 10.34 6.07
CA LYS A 11 -8.62 10.49 7.13
C LYS A 11 -9.73 9.46 6.99
N SER A 12 -10.17 8.91 8.13
CA SER A 12 -11.35 8.05 8.20
C SER A 12 -12.58 8.79 7.71
N TYR A 13 -13.42 8.08 6.97
CA TYR A 13 -14.70 8.56 6.47
C TYR A 13 -15.78 7.53 6.78
N ASP A 14 -16.83 7.98 7.46
CA ASP A 14 -17.98 7.16 7.78
C ASP A 14 -18.87 7.02 6.54
N SER A 15 -18.87 5.83 5.96
CA SER A 15 -19.68 5.51 4.79
C SER A 15 -21.14 5.25 5.16
N LEU A 16 -22.06 5.67 4.29
CA LEU A 16 -23.48 5.29 4.40
C LEU A 16 -23.71 3.82 4.08
N GLU A 17 -22.93 3.28 3.12
CA GLU A 17 -22.96 1.89 2.72
C GLU A 17 -21.80 1.14 3.37
N THR A 18 -22.09 -0.05 3.91
CA THR A 18 -21.12 -0.95 4.52
C THR A 18 -21.35 -2.37 4.05
N GLU A 19 -20.29 -3.13 3.89
CA GLU A 19 -20.35 -4.58 3.62
C GLU A 19 -19.79 -5.37 4.80
N GLU A 20 -20.30 -6.60 4.97
CA GLU A 20 -19.82 -7.53 5.99
C GLU A 20 -18.70 -8.41 5.43
N VAL A 21 -17.60 -8.49 6.16
CA VAL A 21 -16.54 -9.48 5.90
C VAL A 21 -16.87 -10.70 6.75
N ILE A 22 -17.04 -11.84 6.08
CA ILE A 22 -17.45 -13.09 6.73
C ILE A 22 -16.30 -14.08 6.80
N HIS A 23 -16.33 -14.93 7.83
CA HIS A 23 -15.44 -16.06 7.94
C HIS A 23 -15.81 -17.11 6.86
N HIS A 24 -14.85 -17.46 6.00
CA HIS A 24 -15.07 -18.31 4.82
C HIS A 24 -15.74 -19.67 5.13
N ARG A 25 -15.36 -20.30 6.25
CA ARG A 25 -15.91 -21.59 6.69
C ARG A 25 -17.14 -21.53 7.60
N THR A 26 -17.17 -20.63 8.58
CA THR A 26 -18.24 -20.61 9.62
C THR A 26 -19.39 -19.66 9.28
N GLY A 27 -19.17 -18.69 8.38
CA GLY A 27 -20.15 -17.64 8.07
C GLY A 27 -20.25 -16.55 9.15
N GLU A 28 -19.42 -16.61 10.20
CA GLU A 28 -19.39 -15.59 11.24
C GLU A 28 -18.96 -14.22 10.66
N VAL A 29 -19.61 -13.15 11.08
CA VAL A 29 -19.26 -11.78 10.66
C VAL A 29 -18.03 -11.31 11.43
N LEU A 30 -16.91 -11.11 10.72
CA LEU A 30 -15.63 -10.67 11.27
C LEU A 30 -15.56 -9.14 11.43
N ALA A 31 -16.03 -8.41 10.41
CA ALA A 31 -15.93 -6.96 10.34
C ALA A 31 -17.04 -6.35 9.47
N LYS A 32 -17.25 -5.03 9.63
CA LYS A 32 -18.00 -4.20 8.68
C LYS A 32 -17.04 -3.22 8.02
N VAL A 33 -17.07 -3.15 6.69
CA VAL A 33 -16.18 -2.31 5.89
C VAL A 33 -17.01 -1.25 5.17
N GLY A 34 -16.65 0.02 5.37
CA GLY A 34 -17.27 1.13 4.65
C GLY A 34 -16.97 1.08 3.16
N GLN A 35 -17.98 1.40 2.34
CA GLN A 35 -17.85 1.42 0.89
C GLN A 35 -17.68 2.85 0.36
N ALA A 36 -16.89 2.99 -0.71
CA ALA A 36 -16.71 4.24 -1.43
C ALA A 36 -17.54 4.21 -2.72
N ASN A 37 -18.49 5.13 -2.87
CA ASN A 37 -19.26 5.24 -4.10
C ASN A 37 -18.49 6.03 -5.19
N PRO A 38 -18.90 5.92 -6.48
CA PRO A 38 -18.22 6.62 -7.58
C PRO A 38 -18.16 8.16 -7.41
N GLY A 39 -19.16 8.76 -6.75
CA GLY A 39 -19.19 10.21 -6.50
C GLY A 39 -18.10 10.65 -5.52
N LEU A 40 -17.82 9.86 -4.48
CA LEU A 40 -16.72 10.10 -3.54
C LEU A 40 -15.37 10.02 -4.25
N LEU A 41 -15.18 8.99 -5.09
CA LEU A 41 -13.95 8.80 -5.88
C LEU A 41 -13.75 9.96 -6.87
N ALA A 42 -14.78 10.33 -7.62
CA ALA A 42 -14.70 11.45 -8.57
C ALA A 42 -14.38 12.78 -7.89
N ARG A 43 -14.89 13.00 -6.66
CA ARG A 43 -14.56 14.18 -5.86
C ARG A 43 -13.10 14.17 -5.41
N ASP A 44 -12.60 13.02 -4.96
CA ASP A 44 -11.21 12.89 -4.53
C ASP A 44 -10.25 13.08 -5.71
N MET A 45 -10.54 12.49 -6.86
CA MET A 45 -9.73 12.61 -8.07
C MET A 45 -9.46 14.05 -8.53
N ARG A 46 -10.29 15.03 -8.14
CA ARG A 46 -10.02 16.47 -8.39
C ARG A 46 -8.74 16.98 -7.73
N LYS A 47 -8.23 16.30 -6.70
CA LYS A 47 -7.01 16.66 -5.97
C LYS A 47 -5.79 15.82 -6.36
N ALA A 48 -5.93 14.87 -7.28
CA ALA A 48 -4.88 13.92 -7.68
C ALA A 48 -3.58 14.62 -8.12
N ALA A 49 -3.67 15.64 -8.98
CA ALA A 49 -2.49 16.37 -9.44
C ALA A 49 -1.75 17.06 -8.29
N ARG A 50 -2.47 17.79 -7.42
CA ARG A 50 -1.89 18.45 -6.25
C ARG A 50 -1.28 17.43 -5.28
N ALA A 51 -1.90 16.26 -5.11
CA ALA A 51 -1.36 15.20 -4.25
C ALA A 51 0.03 14.76 -4.71
N ARG A 52 0.20 14.53 -6.02
CA ARG A 52 1.50 14.18 -6.61
C ARG A 52 2.51 15.31 -6.47
N GLU A 53 2.10 16.56 -6.66
CA GLU A 53 3.00 17.71 -6.46
C GLU A 53 3.54 17.74 -5.03
N VAL A 54 2.67 17.59 -4.04
CA VAL A 54 3.07 17.55 -2.61
C VAL A 54 3.95 16.33 -2.32
N LEU A 55 3.62 15.16 -2.87
CA LEU A 55 4.45 13.96 -2.68
C LEU A 55 5.89 14.19 -3.21
N ARG A 56 6.04 14.88 -4.34
CA ARG A 56 7.34 15.24 -4.93
C ARG A 56 8.09 16.33 -4.15
N GLU A 57 7.46 17.00 -3.19
CA GLU A 57 8.15 17.91 -2.27
C GLU A 57 8.97 17.12 -1.22
N ILE A 58 8.63 15.84 -0.98
CA ILE A 58 9.37 14.94 -0.10
C ILE A 58 10.50 14.29 -0.92
N PRO A 59 11.77 14.34 -0.46
CA PRO A 59 12.86 13.62 -1.10
C PRO A 59 12.53 12.12 -1.24
N ILE A 60 12.74 11.54 -2.42
CA ILE A 60 12.42 10.13 -2.64
C ILE A 60 13.15 9.18 -1.69
N LYS A 61 14.36 9.54 -1.25
CA LYS A 61 15.12 8.78 -0.26
C LYS A 61 14.38 8.74 1.09
N ASP A 62 13.73 9.83 1.48
CA ASP A 62 12.92 9.87 2.70
C ASP A 62 11.64 9.03 2.55
N LEU A 63 11.02 9.03 1.36
CA LEU A 63 9.88 8.15 1.06
C LEU A 63 10.27 6.67 1.15
N VAL A 64 11.45 6.31 0.65
CA VAL A 64 12.00 4.95 0.78
C VAL A 64 12.18 4.57 2.25
N GLU A 65 12.76 5.44 3.08
CA GLU A 65 12.91 5.17 4.53
C GLU A 65 11.56 5.08 5.25
N MET A 66 10.56 5.87 4.85
CA MET A 66 9.18 5.72 5.34
C MET A 66 8.61 4.34 5.01
N MET A 67 8.93 3.77 3.83
CA MET A 67 8.49 2.42 3.47
C MET A 67 9.13 1.35 4.34
N LYS A 68 10.44 1.45 4.64
CA LYS A 68 11.13 0.54 5.56
C LYS A 68 10.46 0.53 6.92
N LYS A 69 10.23 1.73 7.48
CA LYS A 69 9.51 1.90 8.75
C LYS A 69 8.09 1.33 8.70
N ALA A 70 7.34 1.55 7.61
CA ALA A 70 6.01 0.99 7.46
C ALA A 70 6.02 -0.55 7.44
N GLY A 71 7.04 -1.15 6.83
CA GLY A 71 7.29 -2.59 6.88
C GLY A 71 7.49 -3.08 8.31
N ASP A 72 8.41 -2.46 9.05
CA ASP A 72 8.71 -2.85 10.43
C ASP A 72 7.48 -2.76 11.35
N LEU A 73 6.71 -1.67 11.23
CA LEU A 73 5.45 -1.50 11.95
C LEU A 73 4.43 -2.59 11.59
N TYR A 74 4.27 -2.88 10.29
CA TYR A 74 3.33 -3.89 9.80
C TYR A 74 3.64 -5.30 10.32
N LEU A 75 4.93 -5.66 10.39
CA LEU A 75 5.33 -7.01 10.81
C LEU A 75 5.28 -7.19 12.33
N ASN A 76 5.60 -6.14 13.10
CA ASN A 76 5.93 -6.31 14.53
C ASN A 76 4.97 -5.61 15.49
N GLU A 77 4.27 -4.55 15.09
CA GLU A 77 3.55 -3.68 16.02
C GLU A 77 2.05 -3.97 16.06
N THR A 78 1.43 -3.56 17.17
CA THR A 78 -0.03 -3.48 17.28
C THR A 78 -0.49 -2.16 16.66
N LEU A 79 -1.27 -2.23 15.59
CA LEU A 79 -1.66 -1.07 14.79
C LEU A 79 -3.15 -0.73 14.94
N PRO A 80 -3.55 0.54 14.78
CA PRO A 80 -4.96 0.91 14.69
C PRO A 80 -5.63 0.26 13.48
N LEU A 81 -6.83 -0.28 13.68
CA LEU A 81 -7.68 -0.80 12.61
C LEU A 81 -9.12 -0.37 12.89
N GLY A 82 -9.65 0.55 12.09
CA GLY A 82 -11.01 1.02 12.30
C GLY A 82 -11.23 1.67 13.67
N ASP A 83 -12.23 1.17 14.40
CA ASP A 83 -12.54 1.54 15.79
C ASP A 83 -11.81 0.70 16.85
N GLY A 84 -10.84 -0.13 16.43
CA GLY A 84 -10.05 -0.99 17.30
C GLY A 84 -8.55 -0.99 16.97
N GLN A 85 -7.90 -2.07 17.38
CA GLN A 85 -6.49 -2.35 17.11
C GLN A 85 -6.34 -3.77 16.59
N GLN A 86 -5.22 -4.04 15.93
CA GLN A 86 -4.87 -5.33 15.36
C GLN A 86 -3.41 -5.63 15.68
N THR A 87 -3.15 -6.76 16.34
CA THR A 87 -1.79 -7.30 16.51
C THR A 87 -1.35 -8.04 15.24
N PRO A 88 -0.06 -8.34 15.05
CA PRO A 88 0.41 -9.15 13.93
C PRO A 88 -0.24 -10.56 13.88
N ASP A 89 -0.45 -11.18 15.04
CA ASP A 89 -1.13 -12.47 15.14
C ASP A 89 -2.63 -12.38 14.81
N ASP A 90 -3.28 -11.28 15.19
CA ASP A 90 -4.67 -11.01 14.79
C ASP A 90 -4.78 -10.82 13.28
N PHE A 91 -3.83 -10.11 12.65
CA PHE A 91 -3.80 -9.96 11.20
C PHE A 91 -3.74 -11.32 10.50
N ALA A 92 -2.82 -12.19 10.90
CA ALA A 92 -2.68 -13.52 10.30
C ALA A 92 -3.95 -14.37 10.47
N ARG A 93 -4.55 -14.37 11.66
CA ARG A 93 -5.80 -15.09 11.96
C ARG A 93 -6.98 -14.54 11.16
N GLN A 94 -7.15 -13.23 11.10
CA GLN A 94 -8.26 -12.57 10.41
C GLN A 94 -8.14 -12.69 8.88
N GLN A 95 -6.92 -12.62 8.35
CA GLN A 95 -6.66 -12.88 6.93
C GLN A 95 -6.96 -14.33 6.59
N SER A 96 -6.52 -15.29 7.43
CA SER A 96 -6.87 -16.70 7.25
C SER A 96 -8.38 -16.93 7.27
N ALA A 97 -9.07 -16.34 8.25
CA ALA A 97 -10.51 -16.45 8.40
C ALA A 97 -11.29 -15.89 7.20
N SER A 98 -10.87 -14.76 6.64
CA SER A 98 -11.58 -14.10 5.52
C SER A 98 -11.21 -14.64 4.13
N THR A 99 -10.03 -15.26 3.96
CA THR A 99 -9.54 -15.72 2.63
C THR A 99 -9.48 -17.24 2.47
N GLY A 100 -9.41 -17.99 3.57
CA GLY A 100 -9.18 -19.44 3.56
C GLY A 100 -7.70 -19.86 3.47
N LEU A 101 -6.75 -18.91 3.43
CA LEU A 101 -5.32 -19.21 3.49
C LEU A 101 -4.93 -19.76 4.88
N PRO A 102 -4.06 -20.78 4.98
CA PRO A 102 -3.53 -21.21 6.27
C PRO A 102 -2.74 -20.10 6.98
N GLU A 103 -2.88 -19.97 8.30
CA GLU A 103 -2.23 -18.88 9.07
C GLU A 103 -0.71 -18.81 8.87
N HIS A 104 -0.02 -19.95 8.76
CA HIS A 104 1.43 -19.95 8.51
C HIS A 104 1.79 -19.32 7.15
N MET A 105 0.93 -19.46 6.13
CA MET A 105 1.11 -18.80 4.84
C MET A 105 0.79 -17.30 4.93
N CYS A 106 -0.18 -16.90 5.76
CA CYS A 106 -0.43 -15.49 6.06
C CYS A 106 0.82 -14.84 6.68
N LYS A 107 1.40 -15.45 7.72
CA LYS A 107 2.64 -14.96 8.35
C LYS A 107 3.81 -14.90 7.37
N PHE A 108 4.01 -15.95 6.56
CA PHE A 108 5.02 -15.94 5.51
C PHE A 108 4.82 -14.81 4.49
N ASN A 109 3.57 -14.51 4.10
CA ASN A 109 3.29 -13.37 3.23
C ASN A 109 3.58 -12.02 3.92
N MET A 110 3.36 -11.92 5.23
CA MET A 110 3.75 -10.72 5.99
C MET A 110 5.26 -10.49 5.92
N GLU A 111 6.06 -11.54 6.14
CA GLU A 111 7.52 -11.50 6.01
C GLU A 111 7.97 -11.12 4.59
N LYS A 112 7.31 -11.66 3.55
CA LYS A 112 7.61 -11.27 2.15
C LYS A 112 7.33 -9.80 1.87
N ASN A 113 6.21 -9.28 2.36
CA ASN A 113 5.87 -7.86 2.23
C ASN A 113 6.89 -6.99 2.96
N HIS A 114 7.23 -7.35 4.21
CA HIS A 114 8.27 -6.70 5.00
C HIS A 114 9.62 -6.68 4.27
N PHE A 115 10.04 -7.81 3.70
CA PHE A 115 11.28 -7.91 2.93
C PHE A 115 11.32 -6.89 1.77
N VAL A 116 10.26 -6.83 0.96
CA VAL A 116 10.17 -5.89 -0.16
C VAL A 116 10.21 -4.43 0.31
N LEU A 117 9.48 -4.11 1.37
CA LEU A 117 9.47 -2.76 1.93
C LEU A 117 10.84 -2.35 2.48
N ASN A 118 11.57 -3.28 3.09
CA ASN A 118 12.91 -3.03 3.63
C ASN A 118 14.03 -2.97 2.59
N HIS A 119 13.82 -3.55 1.41
CA HIS A 119 14.79 -3.56 0.31
C HIS A 119 14.34 -2.67 -0.87
N MET A 120 13.47 -1.70 -0.59
CA MET A 120 12.86 -0.83 -1.60
C MET A 120 13.90 -0.02 -2.40
N ASP A 121 14.97 0.43 -1.74
CA ASP A 121 16.13 1.08 -2.37
C ASP A 121 16.80 0.18 -3.42
N GLN A 122 17.11 -1.07 -3.05
CA GLN A 122 17.75 -2.04 -3.95
C GLN A 122 16.84 -2.42 -5.12
N ILE A 123 15.53 -2.53 -4.87
CA ILE A 123 14.55 -2.83 -5.92
C ILE A 123 14.49 -1.67 -6.92
N LEU A 124 14.41 -0.42 -6.44
CA LEU A 124 14.37 0.75 -7.32
C LEU A 124 15.69 0.93 -8.09
N ASP A 125 16.83 0.69 -7.46
CA ASP A 125 18.14 0.66 -8.12
C ASP A 125 18.17 -0.36 -9.28
N ALA A 126 17.71 -1.59 -9.03
CA ALA A 126 17.64 -2.64 -10.04
C ALA A 126 16.67 -2.30 -11.18
N LEU A 127 15.47 -1.80 -10.86
CA LEU A 127 14.45 -1.42 -11.84
C LEU A 127 14.90 -0.23 -12.72
N THR A 128 15.66 0.69 -12.14
CA THR A 128 16.20 1.85 -12.86
C THR A 128 17.56 1.59 -13.49
N ARG A 129 18.16 0.40 -13.26
CA ARG A 129 19.48 0.00 -13.76
C ARG A 129 20.59 0.95 -13.29
N GLY A 130 20.58 1.29 -12.00
CA GLY A 130 21.64 2.07 -11.35
C GLY A 130 21.59 3.58 -11.62
N LEU A 131 20.44 4.12 -12.07
CA LEU A 131 20.28 5.57 -12.18
C LEU A 131 20.17 6.20 -10.78
N ASP A 132 20.65 7.45 -10.65
CA ASP A 132 20.36 8.26 -9.47
C ASP A 132 18.85 8.32 -9.25
N ILE A 133 18.39 7.74 -8.14
CA ILE A 133 16.97 7.58 -7.79
C ILE A 133 16.20 8.92 -7.80
N ASP A 134 16.90 10.03 -7.58
CA ASP A 134 16.35 11.38 -7.67
C ASP A 134 15.73 11.66 -9.05
N ILE A 135 16.08 10.90 -10.10
CA ILE A 135 15.43 10.98 -11.42
C ILE A 135 13.91 10.82 -11.35
N LEU A 136 13.40 9.97 -10.46
CA LEU A 136 11.96 9.71 -10.31
C LEU A 136 11.20 10.95 -9.82
N GLN A 137 11.87 11.81 -9.05
CA GLN A 137 11.34 13.08 -8.55
C GLN A 137 11.66 14.25 -9.50
N ARG A 138 12.90 14.33 -9.97
CA ARG A 138 13.45 15.42 -10.80
C ARG A 138 12.95 15.37 -12.25
N GLY A 139 12.70 14.17 -12.78
CA GLY A 139 12.21 13.91 -14.12
C GLY A 139 13.30 13.77 -15.20
N PHE A 140 14.58 13.91 -14.85
CA PHE A 140 15.69 13.72 -15.78
C PHE A 140 16.99 13.35 -15.06
N GLY A 141 17.90 12.70 -15.77
CA GLY A 141 19.20 12.26 -15.28
C GLY A 141 20.16 11.94 -16.43
N VAL A 142 21.33 11.40 -16.09
CA VAL A 142 22.35 10.96 -17.05
C VAL A 142 22.75 9.55 -16.65
N GLU A 143 22.68 8.60 -17.59
CA GLU A 143 23.18 7.24 -17.33
C GLU A 143 24.72 7.19 -17.35
N GLU A 144 25.29 6.08 -16.87
CA GLU A 144 26.75 5.90 -16.73
C GLU A 144 27.54 6.17 -18.04
N ARG A 145 26.94 5.88 -19.21
CA ARG A 145 27.55 6.13 -20.53
C ARG A 145 27.52 7.61 -20.95
N GLY A 146 27.03 8.51 -20.10
CA GLY A 146 26.92 9.94 -20.37
C GLY A 146 25.68 10.32 -21.21
N VAL A 147 24.73 9.41 -21.41
CA VAL A 147 23.52 9.68 -22.20
C VAL A 147 22.44 10.31 -21.32
N PRO A 148 21.89 11.49 -21.67
CA PRO A 148 20.76 12.07 -20.97
C PRO A 148 19.50 11.22 -21.11
N VAL A 149 18.77 11.04 -20.01
CA VAL A 149 17.51 10.31 -19.96
C VAL A 149 16.45 11.13 -19.22
N SER A 150 15.19 10.91 -19.58
CA SER A 150 14.03 11.56 -18.95
C SER A 150 13.09 10.53 -18.33
N TYR A 151 12.57 10.84 -17.15
CA TYR A 151 11.49 10.11 -16.51
C TYR A 151 10.20 10.94 -16.58
N GLN A 152 9.18 10.39 -17.22
CA GLN A 152 7.87 11.04 -17.35
C GLN A 152 6.78 10.12 -16.80
N ALA A 153 6.30 10.44 -15.60
CA ALA A 153 5.12 9.79 -15.03
C ALA A 153 3.91 10.04 -15.95
N GLN A 154 3.20 8.96 -16.29
CA GLN A 154 2.06 8.99 -17.20
C GLN A 154 0.74 9.40 -16.51
N SER A 155 0.70 9.30 -15.18
CA SER A 155 -0.48 9.62 -14.38
C SER A 155 -0.05 10.15 -13.01
N PRO A 156 -0.82 11.08 -12.40
CA PRO A 156 -0.58 11.50 -11.03
C PRO A 156 -1.03 10.49 -9.97
N VAL A 157 -1.73 9.41 -10.37
CA VAL A 157 -2.23 8.37 -9.47
C VAL A 157 -2.13 6.99 -10.12
N LEU A 158 -2.06 5.96 -9.28
CA LEU A 158 -2.28 4.58 -9.67
C LEU A 158 -3.58 4.07 -9.03
N GLY A 159 -4.45 3.45 -9.84
CA GLY A 159 -5.63 2.73 -9.36
C GLY A 159 -5.37 1.23 -9.33
N MET A 160 -5.78 0.55 -8.27
CA MET A 160 -5.50 -0.87 -8.05
C MET A 160 -6.77 -1.61 -7.60
N VAL A 161 -7.10 -2.70 -8.29
CA VAL A 161 -8.14 -3.65 -7.87
C VAL A 161 -7.43 -4.93 -7.48
N LEU A 162 -7.41 -5.23 -6.19
CA LEU A 162 -6.61 -6.31 -5.62
C LEU A 162 -7.46 -7.58 -5.45
N PRO A 163 -6.91 -8.75 -5.79
CA PRO A 163 -7.65 -9.99 -5.63
C PRO A 163 -7.60 -10.46 -4.16
N SER A 164 -8.66 -11.11 -3.70
CA SER A 164 -8.76 -11.59 -2.31
C SER A 164 -7.96 -12.87 -2.04
N ASN A 165 -7.53 -13.59 -3.08
CA ASN A 165 -7.02 -14.96 -2.97
C ASN A 165 -5.51 -15.06 -2.70
N SER A 166 -4.72 -14.00 -2.94
CA SER A 166 -3.27 -14.08 -2.80
C SER A 166 -2.65 -12.75 -2.38
N PRO A 167 -2.65 -12.45 -1.07
CA PRO A 167 -2.08 -11.20 -0.53
C PRO A 167 -0.56 -11.11 -0.77
N GLY A 168 0.13 -12.23 -0.99
CA GLY A 168 1.55 -12.25 -1.36
C GLY A 168 1.85 -11.66 -2.75
N VAL A 169 0.85 -11.50 -3.63
CA VAL A 169 1.01 -10.81 -4.92
C VAL A 169 1.25 -9.31 -4.70
N HIS A 170 0.96 -8.79 -3.50
CA HIS A 170 1.07 -7.37 -3.24
C HIS A 170 2.49 -6.82 -3.40
N THR A 171 3.50 -7.68 -3.20
CA THR A 171 4.91 -7.35 -3.38
C THR A 171 5.25 -6.80 -4.77
N LEU A 172 4.48 -7.17 -5.82
CA LEU A 172 4.76 -6.76 -7.20
C LEU A 172 4.55 -5.26 -7.45
N TRP A 173 3.65 -4.62 -6.70
CA TRP A 173 3.26 -3.24 -6.95
C TRP A 173 3.75 -2.26 -5.90
N MET A 174 4.20 -2.74 -4.74
CA MET A 174 4.76 -1.90 -3.67
C MET A 174 5.82 -0.89 -4.12
N PRO A 175 6.67 -1.15 -5.15
CA PRO A 175 7.62 -0.15 -5.63
C PRO A 175 7.01 1.15 -6.14
N VAL A 176 5.69 1.20 -6.39
CA VAL A 176 4.99 2.44 -6.76
C VAL A 176 4.80 3.40 -5.58
N ILE A 177 4.82 2.92 -4.34
CA ILE A 177 4.44 3.73 -3.17
C ILE A 177 5.41 4.89 -2.91
N PRO A 178 6.75 4.73 -3.01
CA PRO A 178 7.68 5.84 -2.80
C PRO A 178 7.89 6.73 -4.05
N MET A 179 7.08 6.59 -5.12
CA MET A 179 7.20 7.36 -6.38
C MET A 179 6.11 8.44 -6.52
#